data_AF-A0A9E0VGY3-F1
#
_entry.id   AF-A0A9E0VGY3-F1
#
_cell.length_a   1.000
_cell.length_b   1.000
_cell.length_c   1.000
_cell.angle_alpha   90.00
_cell.angle_beta   90.00
_cell.angle_gamma   90.00
#
_symmetry.space_group_name_H-M   'P 1'
#
loop_
_entity.id
_entity.type
_entity.pdbx_description
1 polymer ?
#
loop_
_entity_poly.entity_id
_entity_poly.type
_entity_poly.pdbx_seq_one_letter_code
_entity_poly.pdbx_strand_id
1 'polypeptide(L)'
;MDYNKLAAELGVDADDIEDLIGEEGKRILTLGWDADRPGSYGAEHIVKWRGRYFFTSTDMDTEGPFDDLEEVLALDYFHTNGTPKPELYSEVLDFERLAAIARDIDEDRTQIININDRFYEWEGDSLRERNKSGD
;
A
#
# COMPACT_ATOMS: atom_id res chain seq x y z
N MET A 1 4.89 -14.99 10.58
CA MET A 1 5.02 -14.24 11.85
C MET A 1 4.81 -15.18 13.03
N ASP A 2 5.45 -14.97 14.19
CA ASP A 2 5.13 -15.72 15.42
C ASP A 2 4.16 -14.90 16.28
N TYR A 3 2.85 -15.13 16.07
CA TYR A 3 1.79 -14.43 16.79
C TYR A 3 1.81 -14.70 18.30
N ASN A 4 2.22 -15.89 18.74
CA ASN A 4 2.28 -16.20 20.17
C ASN A 4 3.30 -15.32 20.90
N LYS A 5 4.46 -15.09 20.28
CA LYS A 5 5.49 -14.22 20.83
C LYS A 5 5.03 -12.76 20.87
N LEU A 6 4.42 -12.27 19.78
CA LEU A 6 3.93 -10.90 19.70
C LEU A 6 2.78 -10.65 20.70
N ALA A 7 1.86 -11.61 20.81
CA ALA A 7 0.76 -11.60 21.77
C ALA A 7 1.25 -11.48 23.20
N ALA A 8 2.24 -12.29 23.58
CA ALA A 8 2.86 -12.25 24.90
C ALA A 8 3.55 -10.91 25.20
N GLU A 9 4.21 -10.30 24.21
CA GLU A 9 4.84 -8.97 24.35
C GLU A 9 3.79 -7.87 24.55
N LEU A 10 2.69 -7.95 23.81
CA LEU A 10 1.65 -6.93 23.76
C LEU A 10 0.52 -7.12 24.78
N GLY A 11 0.50 -8.27 25.48
CA GLY A 11 -0.53 -8.62 26.45
C GLY A 11 -1.91 -8.82 25.83
N VAL A 12 -1.98 -9.42 24.65
CA VAL A 12 -3.23 -9.74 23.92
C VAL A 12 -3.30 -11.24 23.60
N ASP A 13 -4.44 -11.73 23.11
CA ASP A 13 -4.53 -13.09 22.57
C ASP A 13 -3.85 -13.15 21.19
N ALA A 14 -3.21 -14.27 20.88
CA ALA A 14 -2.57 -14.49 19.59
C ALA A 14 -3.59 -14.63 18.46
N ASP A 15 -4.76 -15.20 18.77
CA ASP A 15 -5.84 -15.38 17.80
C ASP A 15 -6.51 -14.05 17.42
N ASP A 16 -6.37 -13.01 18.26
CA ASP A 16 -6.96 -11.68 18.04
C ASP A 16 -6.04 -10.72 17.26
N ILE A 17 -4.76 -11.08 17.02
CA ILE A 17 -3.78 -10.10 16.51
C ILE A 17 -4.18 -9.52 15.14
N GLU A 18 -4.60 -10.36 14.20
CA GLU A 18 -4.95 -9.90 12.86
C GLU A 18 -6.15 -8.95 12.89
N ASP A 19 -7.17 -9.30 13.67
CA ASP A 19 -8.35 -8.46 13.88
C ASP A 19 -7.96 -7.12 14.52
N LEU A 20 -7.11 -7.14 15.56
CA LEU A 20 -6.63 -5.92 16.22
C LEU A 20 -5.80 -5.03 15.28
N ILE A 21 -4.95 -5.61 14.42
CA ILE A 21 -4.21 -4.86 13.39
C ILE A 21 -5.20 -4.20 12.42
N GLY A 22 -6.23 -4.93 11.98
CA GLY A 22 -7.25 -4.42 11.06
C GLY A 22 -8.14 -3.34 11.66
N GLU A 23 -8.52 -3.48 12.93
CA GLU A 23 -9.45 -2.58 13.62
C GLU A 23 -8.77 -1.35 14.22
N GLU A 24 -7.61 -1.52 14.86
CA GLU A 24 -6.91 -0.45 15.58
C GLU A 24 -5.75 0.15 14.78
N GLY A 25 -5.26 -0.55 13.76
CA GLY A 25 -4.10 -0.14 12.98
C GLY A 25 -4.37 1.10 12.12
N LYS A 26 -3.38 2.00 12.08
CA LYS A 26 -3.42 3.15 11.18
C LYS A 26 -2.83 2.77 9.83
N ARG A 27 -3.61 2.86 8.76
CA ARG A 27 -3.11 2.74 7.38
C ARG A 27 -2.11 3.86 7.08
N ILE A 28 -0.91 3.46 6.67
CA ILE A 28 0.20 4.34 6.27
C ILE A 28 0.23 4.46 4.75
N LEU A 29 0.08 3.36 4.04
CA LEU A 29 0.04 3.29 2.58
C LEU A 29 -1.03 2.28 2.18
N THR A 30 -1.74 2.57 1.11
CA THR A 30 -2.56 1.62 0.36
C THR A 30 -2.10 1.64 -1.10
N LEU A 31 -1.89 0.46 -1.66
CA LEU A 31 -1.83 0.20 -3.10
C LEU A 31 -3.06 -0.64 -3.47
N GLY A 32 -4.03 -0.05 -4.16
CA GLY A 32 -5.18 -0.74 -4.72
C GLY A 32 -5.05 -0.93 -6.24
N TRP A 33 -5.78 -1.89 -6.78
CA TRP A 33 -5.91 -2.10 -8.23
C TRP A 33 -7.28 -2.64 -8.62
N ASP A 34 -7.70 -2.32 -9.85
CA ASP A 34 -8.91 -2.88 -10.47
C ASP A 34 -8.65 -3.12 -11.98
N ALA A 35 -8.55 -4.39 -12.36
CA ALA A 35 -8.31 -4.80 -13.75
C ALA A 35 -9.57 -4.83 -14.63
N ASP A 36 -10.69 -4.21 -14.22
CA ASP A 36 -11.99 -4.19 -14.92
C ASP A 36 -12.57 -5.58 -15.23
N ARG A 37 -12.22 -6.59 -14.43
CA ARG A 37 -12.73 -7.95 -14.62
C ARG A 37 -13.03 -8.61 -13.29
N PRO A 38 -14.08 -9.46 -13.22
CA PRO A 38 -14.47 -10.12 -11.97
C PRO A 38 -13.30 -10.85 -11.31
N GLY A 39 -13.07 -10.56 -10.03
CA GLY A 39 -12.01 -11.20 -9.24
C GLY A 39 -10.58 -10.80 -9.62
N SER A 40 -10.38 -9.62 -10.22
CA SER A 40 -9.04 -9.06 -10.46
C SER A 40 -8.91 -7.65 -9.93
N TYR A 41 -9.37 -7.49 -8.70
CA TYR A 41 -9.16 -6.32 -7.85
C TYR A 41 -8.51 -6.80 -6.56
N GLY A 42 -7.78 -5.93 -5.90
CA GLY A 42 -7.14 -6.24 -4.63
C GLY A 42 -6.49 -5.01 -4.04
N ALA A 43 -5.99 -5.18 -2.83
CA ALA A 43 -5.26 -4.12 -2.15
C ALA A 43 -4.17 -4.66 -1.25
N GLU A 44 -3.09 -3.90 -1.19
CA GLU A 44 -1.99 -4.07 -0.28
C GLU A 44 -1.89 -2.84 0.62
N HIS A 45 -1.57 -3.07 1.88
CA HIS A 45 -1.49 -2.02 2.87
C HIS A 45 -0.23 -2.12 3.70
N ILE A 46 0.32 -0.95 4.05
CA ILE A 46 1.22 -0.80 5.17
C ILE A 46 0.40 -0.25 6.34
N VAL A 47 0.36 -0.99 7.44
CA VAL A 47 -0.38 -0.62 8.66
C VAL A 47 0.60 -0.39 9.79
N LYS A 48 0.43 0.71 10.54
CA LYS A 48 1.14 0.96 11.79
C LYS A 48 0.24 0.64 12.97
N TRP A 49 0.66 -0.30 13.80
CA TRP A 49 -0.06 -0.68 15.02
C TRP A 49 0.93 -0.85 16.17
N ARG A 50 0.60 -0.25 17.34
CA ARG A 50 1.42 -0.26 18.56
C ARG A 50 2.92 0.04 18.34
N GLY A 51 3.22 0.95 17.42
CA GLY A 51 4.59 1.41 17.13
C GLY A 51 5.37 0.54 16.16
N ARG A 52 4.81 -0.60 15.72
CA ARG A 52 5.38 -1.48 14.69
C ARG A 52 4.64 -1.28 13.36
N TYR A 53 5.28 -1.71 12.28
CA TYR A 53 4.72 -1.70 10.93
C TYR A 53 4.41 -3.13 10.47
N PHE A 54 3.38 -3.27 9.65
CA PHE A 54 2.88 -4.53 9.13
C PHE A 54 2.52 -4.36 7.66
N PHE A 55 2.79 -5.38 6.86
CA PHE A 55 2.20 -5.51 5.54
C PHE A 55 0.97 -6.39 5.66
N THR A 56 -0.16 -5.92 5.13
CA THR A 56 -1.41 -6.70 5.08
C THR A 56 -1.95 -6.71 3.66
N SER A 57 -2.49 -7.83 3.22
CA SER A 57 -3.05 -8.00 1.88
C SER A 57 -4.43 -8.66 1.97
N THR A 58 -5.24 -8.46 0.94
CA THR A 58 -6.47 -9.23 0.75
C THR A 58 -6.22 -10.71 0.43
N ASP A 59 -5.04 -11.02 -0.12
CA ASP A 59 -4.74 -12.33 -0.74
C ASP A 59 -3.62 -13.10 -0.04
N MET A 60 -2.93 -12.49 0.92
CA MET A 60 -1.76 -13.05 1.60
C MET A 60 -1.83 -12.82 3.11
N ASP A 61 -1.17 -13.70 3.85
CA ASP A 61 -1.00 -13.57 5.30
C ASP A 61 -0.26 -12.27 5.64
N THR A 62 -0.51 -11.74 6.84
CA THR A 62 0.15 -10.52 7.33
C THR A 62 1.64 -10.77 7.57
N GLU A 63 2.49 -9.83 7.12
CA GLU A 63 3.93 -9.83 7.38
C GLU A 63 4.36 -8.77 8.40
N GLY A 64 5.42 -9.07 9.14
CA GLY A 64 5.94 -8.26 10.24
C GLY A 64 6.03 -9.02 11.58
N PRO A 65 6.04 -8.30 12.72
CA PRO A 65 6.15 -6.85 12.83
C PRO A 65 7.52 -6.36 12.34
N PHE A 66 7.53 -5.21 11.69
CA PHE A 66 8.73 -4.47 11.31
C PHE A 66 8.91 -3.26 12.22
N ASP A 67 10.16 -2.88 12.45
CA ASP A 67 10.50 -1.77 13.37
C ASP A 67 10.54 -0.43 12.65
N ASP A 68 10.80 -0.47 11.34
CA ASP A 68 10.99 0.68 10.49
C ASP A 68 10.04 0.65 9.28
N LEU A 69 9.56 1.82 8.88
CA LEU A 69 8.68 1.95 7.71
C LEU A 69 9.40 1.59 6.41
N GLU A 70 10.69 1.93 6.30
CA GLU A 70 11.49 1.65 5.11
C GLU A 70 11.67 0.14 4.88
N GLU A 71 11.69 -0.68 5.95
CA GLU A 71 11.77 -2.14 5.81
C GLU A 71 10.53 -2.69 5.09
N VAL A 72 9.35 -2.17 5.42
CA VAL A 72 8.08 -2.60 4.80
C VAL A 72 7.93 -2.03 3.39
N LEU A 73 8.37 -0.79 3.19
CA LEU A 73 8.37 -0.17 1.87
C LEU A 73 9.27 -0.91 0.89
N ALA A 74 10.38 -1.50 1.35
CA ALA A 74 11.30 -2.25 0.52
C ALA A 74 10.82 -3.66 0.12
N LEU A 75 9.62 -4.08 0.56
CA LEU A 75 9.03 -5.34 0.12
C LEU A 75 8.59 -5.24 -1.36
N ASP A 76 8.87 -6.30 -2.13
CA ASP A 76 8.61 -6.36 -3.59
C ASP A 76 7.14 -6.11 -3.98
N TYR A 77 6.20 -6.28 -3.04
CA TYR A 77 4.77 -6.03 -3.20
C TYR A 77 4.48 -4.63 -3.77
N PHE A 78 5.17 -3.61 -3.28
CA PHE A 78 5.02 -2.23 -3.75
C PHE A 78 5.89 -1.87 -4.96
N HIS A 79 6.63 -2.83 -5.53
CA HIS A 79 7.60 -2.61 -6.60
C HIS A 79 7.39 -3.56 -7.80
N THR A 80 6.25 -4.25 -7.85
CA THR A 80 5.95 -5.18 -8.95
C THR A 80 5.34 -4.42 -10.14
N ASN A 81 6.07 -4.40 -11.26
CA ASN A 81 5.59 -3.81 -12.51
C ASN A 81 4.35 -4.54 -13.06
N GLY A 82 3.41 -3.77 -13.62
CA GLY A 82 2.22 -4.31 -14.29
C GLY A 82 0.96 -4.33 -13.41
N THR A 83 0.96 -3.62 -12.28
CA THR A 83 -0.25 -3.41 -11.48
C THR A 83 -1.29 -2.65 -12.32
N PRO A 84 -2.47 -3.23 -12.57
CA PRO A 84 -3.45 -2.64 -13.47
C PRO A 84 -4.24 -1.54 -12.77
N LYS A 85 -4.30 -0.33 -13.36
CA LYS A 85 -5.00 0.83 -12.80
C LYS A 85 -4.66 1.07 -11.32
N PRO A 86 -3.40 1.34 -11.01
CA PRO A 86 -2.96 1.46 -9.63
C PRO A 86 -3.56 2.70 -8.95
N GLU A 87 -3.98 2.49 -7.70
CA GLU A 87 -4.46 3.52 -6.80
C GLU A 87 -3.59 3.56 -5.55
N LEU A 88 -2.85 4.66 -5.38
CA LEU A 88 -2.00 4.90 -4.22
C LEU A 88 -2.67 5.91 -3.29
N TYR A 89 -2.80 5.53 -2.02
CA TYR A 89 -3.31 6.44 -0.99
C TYR A 89 -2.36 6.46 0.21
N SER A 90 -2.02 7.67 0.67
CA SER A 90 -1.31 7.88 1.93
C SER A 90 -1.54 9.29 2.47
N GLU A 91 -1.78 9.37 3.78
CA GLU A 91 -1.77 10.62 4.54
C GLU A 91 -0.41 10.91 5.20
N VAL A 92 0.54 9.97 5.09
CA VAL A 92 1.83 9.99 5.81
C VAL A 92 3.00 10.16 4.84
N LEU A 93 2.97 9.46 3.71
CA LEU A 93 3.94 9.61 2.65
C LEU A 93 3.63 10.85 1.83
N ASP A 94 4.66 11.60 1.49
CA ASP A 94 4.53 12.72 0.57
C ASP A 94 4.35 12.23 -0.88
N PHE A 95 4.03 13.19 -1.76
CA PHE A 95 3.84 12.91 -3.17
C PHE A 95 5.10 12.34 -3.85
N GLU A 96 6.30 12.78 -3.47
CA GLU A 96 7.54 12.32 -4.10
C GLU A 96 7.75 10.83 -3.85
N ARG A 97 7.47 10.37 -2.63
CA ARG A 97 7.50 8.94 -2.29
C ARG A 97 6.44 8.14 -3.02
N LEU A 98 5.20 8.65 -3.07
CA LEU A 98 4.12 7.98 -3.81
C LEU A 98 4.43 7.91 -5.31
N ALA A 99 5.03 8.96 -5.89
CA ALA A 99 5.45 8.97 -7.28
C ALA A 99 6.60 8.00 -7.56
N ALA A 100 7.52 7.79 -6.60
CA ALA A 100 8.55 6.77 -6.71
C ALA A 100 7.94 5.35 -6.75
N ILE A 101 7.00 5.05 -5.86
CA ILE A 101 6.27 3.78 -5.87
C ILE A 101 5.49 3.61 -7.18
N ALA A 102 4.79 4.67 -7.64
CA ALA A 102 4.08 4.66 -8.91
C ALA A 102 5.00 4.33 -10.11
N ARG A 103 6.25 4.80 -10.08
CA ARG A 103 7.24 4.53 -11.12
C ARG A 103 7.62 3.05 -11.18
N ASP A 104 7.71 2.39 -10.03
CA ASP A 104 8.12 1.00 -9.96
C ASP A 104 6.98 0.05 -10.39
N ILE A 105 5.73 0.38 -10.04
CA ILE A 105 4.55 -0.44 -10.40
C ILE A 105 4.07 -0.23 -11.85
N ASP A 106 4.41 0.90 -12.48
CA ASP A 106 4.11 1.21 -13.89
C ASP A 106 5.40 1.61 -14.63
N GLU A 107 6.36 0.68 -14.69
CA GLU A 107 7.69 0.90 -15.28
C GLU A 107 7.60 1.34 -16.76
N ASP A 108 6.62 0.79 -17.49
CA ASP A 108 6.34 1.11 -18.89
C ASP A 108 5.66 2.48 -19.08
N ARG A 109 5.18 3.10 -17.99
CA ARG A 109 4.58 4.44 -17.94
C ARG A 109 3.41 4.62 -18.89
N THR A 110 2.55 3.62 -18.94
CA THR A 110 1.44 3.57 -19.89
C THR A 110 0.10 3.92 -19.27
N GLN A 111 0.04 3.98 -17.93
CA GLN A 111 -1.22 4.05 -17.20
C GLN A 111 -1.45 5.45 -16.62
N ILE A 112 -2.73 5.73 -16.34
CA ILE A 112 -3.12 6.82 -15.46
C ILE A 112 -3.02 6.30 -14.04
N ILE A 113 -2.30 7.02 -13.18
CA ILE A 113 -2.11 6.66 -11.77
C ILE A 113 -3.06 7.49 -10.92
N ASN A 114 -3.80 6.87 -10.02
CA ASN A 114 -4.57 7.58 -8.99
C ASN A 114 -3.69 7.72 -7.75
N ILE A 115 -3.41 8.95 -7.30
CA ILE A 115 -2.67 9.24 -6.07
C ILE A 115 -3.50 10.20 -5.22
N ASN A 116 -3.92 9.77 -4.03
CA ASN A 116 -4.73 10.56 -3.08
C ASN A 116 -5.95 11.23 -3.76
N ASP A 117 -6.75 10.42 -4.46
CA ASP A 117 -7.97 10.82 -5.18
C ASP A 117 -7.76 11.81 -6.34
N ARG A 118 -6.52 11.90 -6.85
CA ARG A 118 -6.15 12.72 -8.01
C ARG A 118 -5.53 11.85 -9.08
N PHE A 119 -5.85 12.15 -10.33
CA PHE A 119 -5.37 11.40 -11.48
C PHE A 119 -4.12 12.05 -12.06
N TYR A 120 -3.10 11.25 -12.31
CA TYR A 120 -1.84 11.68 -12.90
C TYR A 120 -1.52 10.87 -14.16
N GLU A 121 -0.87 11.52 -15.11
CA GLU A 121 -0.31 10.90 -16.31
C GLU A 121 1.20 11.13 -16.36
N TRP A 122 1.92 10.21 -17.01
CA TRP A 122 3.36 10.34 -17.19
C TRP A 122 3.71 11.38 -18.26
N GLU A 123 4.51 12.37 -17.88
CA GLU A 123 5.22 13.29 -18.77
C GLU A 123 6.72 12.97 -18.68
N GLY A 124 7.16 12.01 -19.50
CA GLY A 124 8.53 11.49 -19.48
C GLY A 124 8.80 10.63 -18.24
N ASP A 125 9.53 11.20 -17.27
CA ASP A 125 9.93 10.54 -16.01
C ASP A 125 9.14 11.09 -14.80
N SER A 126 8.18 11.98 -15.03
CA SER A 126 7.46 12.70 -13.98
C SER A 126 5.95 12.55 -14.13
N LEU A 127 5.24 12.52 -13.02
CA LEU A 127 3.78 12.52 -13.00
C LEU A 127 3.25 13.95 -13.04
N ARG A 128 2.28 14.18 -13.92
CA ARG A 128 1.55 15.44 -14.05
C ARG A 128 0.09 15.24 -13.71
N GLU A 129 -0.43 16.07 -12.82
CA GLU A 129 -1.85 16.02 -12.47
C GLU A 129 -2.70 16.34 -13.71
N ARG A 130 -3.66 15.46 -13.99
CA ARG A 130 -4.65 15.67 -15.04
C ARG A 130 -5.64 16.71 -14.54
N ASN A 131 -5.58 17.92 -15.10
CA ASN A 131 -6.62 18.90 -14.88
C ASN A 131 -7.96 18.31 -15.33
N LYS A 132 -9.00 18.39 -14.49
CA LYS A 132 -10.37 18.15 -14.95
C LYS A 132 -10.64 19.13 -16.09
N SER A 133 -10.69 18.61 -17.32
CA SER A 133 -11.37 19.32 -18.39
C SER A 133 -12.79 19.58 -17.89
N GLY A 134 -13.13 20.85 -17.69
CA GLY A 134 -14.50 21.23 -17.39
C GLY A 134 -15.35 20.90 -18.60
N ASP A 135 -16.20 19.88 -18.46
CA ASP A 135 -17.40 19.68 -19.27
C ASP A 135 -18.61 20.25 -18.50
#